data_AF-A0A954CSN0-F1
#
_entry.id   AF-A0A954CSN0-F1
#
_cell.length_a   1.000
_cell.length_b   1.000
_cell.length_c   1.000
_cell.angle_alpha   90.00
_cell.angle_beta   90.00
_cell.angle_gamma   90.00
#
_symmetry.space_group_name_H-M   'P 1'
#
loop_
_entity.id
_entity.type
_entity.pdbx_description
1 polymer ?
#
loop_
_entity_poly.entity_id
_entity_poly.type
_entity_poly.pdbx_seq_one_letter_code
_entity_poly.pdbx_strand_id
1 'polypeptide(L)'
;MAENIDKALQRSRRNLPHWQAGGRTYFVTWNCIAGESLRVQERAIVVEAATKFHGDRYNMFALVVMPDHVHMLIQPLEKSPKLWWHL
;
A
#
# COMPACT_ATOMS: atom_id res chain seq x y z
N MET A 1 25.19 -9.86 -0.83
CA MET A 1 25.37 -8.41 -1.02
C MET A 1 24.23 -7.71 -0.28
N ALA A 2 24.44 -7.31 0.98
CA ALA A 2 23.40 -6.64 1.76
C ALA A 2 23.33 -5.18 1.31
N GLU A 3 22.33 -4.88 0.50
CA GLU A 3 22.04 -3.51 0.10
C GLU A 3 21.71 -2.69 1.34
N ASN A 4 22.47 -1.62 1.57
CA ASN A 4 22.41 -0.81 2.78
C ASN A 4 21.00 -0.21 2.94
N ILE A 5 20.23 -0.75 3.90
CA ILE A 5 18.81 -0.45 4.10
C ILE A 5 18.56 1.03 4.37
N ASP A 6 19.56 1.74 4.91
CA ASP A 6 19.44 3.15 5.30
C ASP A 6 19.18 4.10 4.13
N LYS A 7 19.63 3.78 2.90
CA LYS A 7 19.42 4.70 1.76
C LYS A 7 17.99 4.64 1.19
N ALA A 8 17.27 3.55 1.41
CA ALA A 8 15.90 3.39 0.92
C ALA A 8 14.86 3.65 2.02
N LEU A 9 15.27 3.81 3.28
CA LEU A 9 14.38 3.93 4.42
C LEU A 9 13.88 5.38 4.59
N GLN A 10 12.63 5.59 4.20
CA GLN A 10 11.89 6.83 4.42
C GLN A 10 11.16 6.74 5.76
N ARG A 11 11.37 7.72 6.64
CA ARG A 11 10.72 7.79 7.95
C ARG A 11 9.87 9.04 7.99
N SER A 12 8.58 8.87 8.24
CA SER A 12 7.67 9.97 8.52
C SER A 12 6.88 9.67 9.80
N ARG A 13 6.22 10.68 10.33
CA ARG A 13 5.38 10.54 11.52
C ARG A 13 4.17 11.43 11.37
N ARG A 14 3.01 10.83 11.54
CA ARG A 14 1.76 11.56 11.81
C ARG A 14 1.36 11.26 13.26
N ASN A 15 0.29 10.50 13.45
CA ASN A 15 -0.07 10.02 14.79
C ASN A 15 0.84 8.85 15.22
N LEU A 16 1.30 8.04 14.26
CA LEU A 16 2.21 6.91 14.47
C LEU A 16 3.48 7.07 13.61
N PRO A 17 4.59 6.41 13.97
CA PRO A 17 5.76 6.30 13.10
C PRO A 17 5.42 5.48 11.85
N HIS A 18 5.79 6.00 10.68
CA HIS A 18 5.64 5.33 9.39
C HIS A 18 7.03 5.16 8.80
N TRP A 19 7.48 3.91 8.69
CA TRP A 19 8.79 3.57 8.12
C TRP A 19 8.57 2.79 6.84
N GLN A 20 9.11 3.32 5.74
CA GLN A 20 8.98 2.75 4.41
C GLN A 20 10.37 2.58 3.81
N ALA A 21 10.90 1.36 3.82
CA ALA A 21 12.01 0.96 2.97
C ALA A 21 11.56 0.77 1.50
N GLY A 22 12.15 1.55 0.61
CA GLY A 22 11.96 1.45 -0.83
C GLY A 22 12.23 0.04 -1.39
N GLY A 23 11.45 -0.36 -2.40
CA GLY A 23 11.58 -1.63 -3.09
C GLY A 23 11.22 -2.87 -2.24
N ARG A 24 10.74 -2.70 -1.01
CA ARG A 24 10.27 -3.82 -0.16
C ARG A 24 8.77 -4.06 -0.34
N THR A 25 8.34 -5.28 -0.09
CA THR A 25 6.93 -5.65 -0.12
C THR A 25 6.27 -5.36 1.23
N TYR A 26 5.08 -4.76 1.19
CA TYR A 26 4.28 -4.36 2.34
C TYR A 26 2.94 -5.07 2.33
N PHE A 27 2.52 -5.48 3.51
CA PHE A 27 1.16 -5.86 3.79
C PHE A 27 0.42 -4.66 4.38
N VAL A 28 -0.57 -4.16 3.66
CA VAL A 28 -1.36 -2.97 4.00
C VAL A 28 -2.78 -3.40 4.27
N THR A 29 -3.33 -2.97 5.40
CA THR A 29 -4.70 -3.29 5.80
C THR A 29 -5.41 -2.03 6.30
N TRP A 30 -6.73 -1.97 6.06
CA TRP A 30 -7.60 -0.98 6.68
C TRP A 30 -8.99 -1.54 6.86
N ASN A 31 -9.74 -0.94 7.78
CA ASN A 31 -11.10 -1.34 8.12
C ASN A 31 -12.07 -0.21 7.77
N CYS A 32 -13.33 -0.58 7.53
CA CYS A 32 -14.45 0.33 7.58
C CYS A 32 -14.65 0.85 9.02
N ILE A 33 -15.47 1.89 9.14
CA ILE A 33 -15.94 2.34 10.46
C ILE A 33 -16.72 1.18 11.10
N ALA A 34 -16.58 1.01 12.42
CA ALA A 34 -17.22 -0.07 13.14
C ALA A 34 -18.74 -0.11 12.89
N GLY A 35 -19.25 -1.28 12.49
CA GLY A 35 -20.66 -1.51 12.19
C GLY A 35 -21.06 -1.25 10.73
N GLU A 36 -20.17 -0.68 9.92
CA GLU A 36 -20.41 -0.47 8.49
C GLU A 36 -20.00 -1.68 7.65
N SER A 37 -20.63 -1.85 6.49
CA SER A 37 -20.27 -2.90 5.53
C SER A 37 -20.47 -2.43 4.10
N LEU A 38 -19.43 -2.63 3.28
CA LEU A 38 -19.39 -2.35 1.86
C LEU A 38 -20.38 -3.24 1.10
N ARG A 39 -21.27 -2.59 0.37
CA ARG A 39 -22.13 -3.22 -0.64
C ARG A 39 -21.29 -3.72 -1.80
N VAL A 40 -21.88 -4.57 -2.64
CA VAL A 40 -21.19 -5.13 -3.83
C VAL A 40 -20.63 -4.02 -4.73
N GLN A 41 -21.38 -2.96 -4.96
CA GLN A 41 -20.98 -1.83 -5.81
C GLN A 41 -19.84 -1.02 -5.17
N GLU A 42 -19.87 -0.83 -3.86
CA GLU A 42 -18.83 -0.08 -3.12
C GLU A 42 -17.52 -0.87 -3.10
N ARG A 43 -17.59 -2.20 -3.00
CA ARG A 43 -16.40 -3.07 -3.14
C ARG A 43 -15.75 -2.92 -4.52
N ALA A 44 -16.53 -2.78 -5.58
CA ALA A 44 -15.99 -2.53 -6.92
C ALA A 44 -15.23 -1.20 -6.99
N ILE A 45 -15.75 -0.14 -6.36
CA ILE A 45 -15.07 1.16 -6.26
C ILE A 45 -13.74 1.02 -5.49
N VAL A 46 -13.72 0.26 -4.40
CA VAL A 46 -12.48 -0.02 -3.65
C VAL A 46 -11.47 -0.76 -4.52
N VAL A 47 -11.89 -1.76 -5.28
CA VAL A 47 -11.00 -2.49 -6.22
C VAL A 47 -10.45 -1.56 -7.29
N GLU A 48 -11.27 -0.72 -7.91
CA GLU A 48 -10.83 0.23 -8.92
C GLU A 48 -9.83 1.23 -8.34
N ALA A 49 -10.14 1.82 -7.19
CA ALA A 49 -9.26 2.76 -6.52
C ALA A 49 -7.93 2.13 -6.11
N ALA A 50 -7.97 0.90 -5.58
CA ALA A 50 -6.78 0.17 -5.17
C ALA A 50 -5.94 -0.28 -6.38
N THR A 51 -6.53 -0.60 -7.53
CA THR A 51 -5.77 -1.06 -8.71
C THR A 51 -5.30 0.08 -9.62
N LYS A 52 -5.84 1.29 -9.46
CA LYS A 52 -5.56 2.46 -10.29
C LYS A 52 -4.07 2.76 -10.54
N PHE A 53 -3.22 2.57 -9.53
CA PHE A 53 -1.79 2.89 -9.62
C PHE A 53 -0.89 1.66 -9.75
N HIS A 54 -1.49 0.49 -10.01
CA HIS A 54 -0.73 -0.72 -10.27
C HIS A 54 0.16 -0.53 -11.51
N GLY A 55 1.46 -0.79 -11.36
CA GLY A 55 2.46 -0.65 -12.43
C GLY A 55 2.99 0.78 -12.64
N ASP A 56 2.40 1.79 -12.00
CA ASP A 56 2.87 3.18 -12.04
C ASP A 56 3.55 3.59 -10.72
N ARG A 57 2.85 3.39 -9.59
CA ARG A 57 3.39 3.75 -8.26
C ARG A 57 3.81 2.55 -7.43
N TYR A 58 3.15 1.41 -7.61
CA TYR A 58 3.48 0.17 -6.92
C TYR A 58 3.13 -1.03 -7.79
N ASN A 59 3.87 -2.12 -7.60
CA ASN A 59 3.43 -3.45 -7.99
C ASN A 59 2.41 -3.94 -6.96
N MET A 60 1.31 -4.53 -7.43
CA MET A 60 0.29 -5.15 -6.59
C MET A 60 0.35 -6.65 -6.84
N PHE A 61 0.52 -7.42 -5.76
CA PHE A 61 0.60 -8.87 -5.81
C PHE A 61 -0.72 -9.52 -5.41
N ALA A 62 -1.42 -8.94 -4.44
CA ALA A 62 -2.70 -9.43 -3.96
C ALA A 62 -3.57 -8.29 -3.44
N LEU A 63 -4.88 -8.44 -3.62
CA LEU A 63 -5.90 -7.56 -3.07
C LEU A 63 -7.11 -8.41 -2.68
N VAL A 64 -7.58 -8.24 -1.45
CA VAL A 64 -8.81 -8.86 -0.95
C VAL A 64 -9.68 -7.76 -0.35
N VAL A 65 -10.89 -7.60 -0.89
CA VAL A 65 -11.89 -6.65 -0.40
C VAL A 65 -13.02 -7.42 0.26
N MET A 66 -13.00 -7.44 1.60
CA MET A 66 -14.07 -8.00 2.44
C MET A 66 -15.17 -6.95 2.63
N PRO A 67 -16.35 -7.32 3.15
CA PRO A 67 -17.40 -6.36 3.44
C PRO A 67 -16.97 -5.24 4.41
N ASP A 68 -16.11 -5.53 5.38
CA ASP A 68 -15.77 -4.60 6.47
C ASP A 68 -14.28 -4.20 6.51
N HIS A 69 -13.43 -4.82 5.70
CA HIS A 69 -11.99 -4.53 5.68
C HIS A 69 -11.30 -4.94 4.37
N VAL A 70 -10.08 -4.46 4.18
CA VAL A 70 -9.28 -4.70 2.98
C VAL A 70 -7.88 -5.14 3.36
N HIS A 71 -7.35 -6.10 2.61
CA HIS A 71 -5.97 -6.55 2.66
C HIS A 71 -5.31 -6.36 1.32
N MET A 72 -4.09 -5.82 1.32
CA MET A 72 -3.33 -5.55 0.11
C MET A 72 -1.85 -5.90 0.29
N LEU A 73 -1.27 -6.57 -0.70
CA LEU A 73 0.16 -6.88 -0.75
C LEU A 73 0.80 -6.13 -1.92
N ILE A 74 1.64 -5.14 -1.62
CA ILE A 74 2.20 -4.21 -2.63
C ILE A 74 3.68 -3.94 -2.43
N GLN A 75 4.37 -3.53 -3.49
CA GLN A 75 5.76 -3.06 -3.46
C GLN A 75 5.85 -1.71 -4.17
N PRO A 76 6.36 -0.64 -3.53
CA PRO A 76 6.50 0.66 -4.16
C PRO A 76 7.56 0.61 -5.27
N LEU A 77 7.25 1.26 -6.39
CA LEU A 77 8.16 1.40 -7.53
C LEU A 77 9.09 2.61 -7.33
N GLU A 78 10.25 2.56 -7.99
CA GLU A 78 11.15 3.71 -8.06
C GLU A 78 10.52 4.82 -8.91
N LYS A 79 10.40 6.02 -8.33
CA LYS A 79 10.00 7.23 -9.02
C LYS A 79 11.18 7.85 -9.77
N SER A 80 12.37 7.78 -9.18
CA SER A 80 13.65 8.18 -9.77
C SER A 80 14.75 7.38 -9.08
N PRO A 81 16.01 7.40 -9.57
CA PRO A 81 17.07 6.56 -9.00
C PRO A 81 17.18 6.75 -7.48
N LYS A 82 16.96 5.66 -6.72
CA LYS A 82 16.99 5.64 -5.24
C LYS A 82 15.91 6.50 -4.55
N LEU A 83 14.82 6.81 -5.24
CA LEU A 83 13.64 7.47 -4.69
C LEU A 83 12.40 6.68 -5.06
N TRP A 84 11.64 6.22 -4.07
CA TRP A 84 10.43 5.43 -4.27
C TRP A 84 9.19 6.26 -4.05
N TRP A 85 8.09 5.87 -4.68
CA TRP A 85 6.77 6.38 -4.33
C TRP A 85 6.44 6.03 -2.88
N HIS A 86 5.87 7.01 -2.16
CA HIS A 86 5.30 6.76 -0.85
C HIS A 86 4.04 5.90 -0.97
N LEU A 87 3.88 4.98 -0.03
CA LEU A 87 2.65 4.21 0.16
C LEU A 87 1.69 4.94 1.09
#